data_AF-A0AAX6H807-F1
#
_entry.id   AF-A0AAX6H807-F1
#
_cell.length_a   1.000
_cell.length_b   1.000
_cell.length_c   1.000
_cell.angle_alpha   90.00
_cell.angle_beta   90.00
_cell.angle_gamma   90.00
#
_symmetry.space_group_name_H-M   'P 1'
#
loop_
_entity.id
_entity.type
_entity.pdbx_description
1 polymer ?
#
loop_
_entity_poly.entity_id
_entity_poly.type
_entity_poly.pdbx_seq_one_letter_code
_entity_poly.pdbx_strand_id
1 'polypeptide(L)'
;MDSLKKALDENNVSLFFTETPTNPFLRCIDIKLVSELCHQNGALVCIDGTFATPVNQKALTLGADIVVNSGTKFIVGHNDVISGCVSGPEELIVQVRKFHHLNGGVLDPHAAYMVLRGMKMLHLRVQYRIV
;
A
#
# COMPACT_ATOMS: atom_id res chain seq x y z
N MET A 1 -7.71 4.28 -18.63
CA MET A 1 -8.92 4.60 -17.85
C MET A 1 -10.16 3.97 -18.45
N ASP A 2 -10.35 4.02 -19.77
CA ASP A 2 -11.51 3.38 -20.43
C ASP A 2 -11.63 1.88 -20.16
N SER A 3 -10.51 1.16 -20.12
CA SER A 3 -10.50 -0.26 -19.76
C SER A 3 -10.94 -0.53 -18.33
N LEU A 4 -10.53 0.32 -17.38
CA LEU A 4 -10.94 0.21 -15.97
C LEU A 4 -12.44 0.47 -15.85
N LYS A 5 -12.93 1.55 -16.47
CA LYS A 5 -14.35 1.88 -16.46
C LYS A 5 -15.20 0.75 -17.04
N LYS A 6 -14.81 0.23 -18.21
CA LYS A 6 -15.47 -0.91 -18.84
C LYS A 6 -15.51 -2.13 -17.92
N ALA A 7 -14.38 -2.46 -17.27
CA ALA A 7 -14.32 -3.60 -16.35
C ALA A 7 -15.23 -3.42 -15.12
N LEU A 8 -15.32 -2.20 -14.58
CA LEU A 8 -16.22 -1.84 -13.48
C LEU A 8 -17.70 -1.89 -13.89
N ASP A 9 -18.03 -1.45 -15.10
CA ASP A 9 -19.41 -1.45 -15.60
C ASP A 9 -19.90 -2.88 -15.95
N GLU A 10 -19.02 -3.74 -16.46
CA GLU A 10 -19.38 -5.10 -16.93
C GLU A 10 -19.31 -6.18 -15.83
N ASN A 11 -18.62 -5.93 -14.71
CA ASN A 11 -18.38 -6.93 -13.68
C ASN A 11 -18.68 -6.39 -12.28
N ASN A 12 -19.08 -7.28 -11.37
CA ASN A 12 -19.21 -6.94 -9.96
C ASN A 12 -17.82 -6.94 -9.28
N VAL A 13 -17.10 -5.83 -9.39
CA VAL A 13 -15.73 -5.69 -8.84
C VAL A 13 -15.80 -5.32 -7.36
N SER A 14 -15.26 -6.19 -6.49
CA SER A 14 -15.21 -5.90 -5.04
C SER A 14 -13.98 -5.09 -4.62
N LEU A 15 -12.86 -5.23 -5.34
CA LEU A 15 -11.58 -4.61 -5.02
C LEU A 15 -10.78 -4.33 -6.28
N PHE A 16 -10.32 -3.09 -6.43
CA PHE A 16 -9.27 -2.72 -7.35
C PHE A 16 -7.94 -2.68 -6.61
N PHE A 17 -6.95 -3.44 -7.09
CA PHE A 17 -5.61 -3.52 -6.51
C PHE A 17 -4.55 -3.16 -7.54
N THR A 18 -3.61 -2.30 -7.18
CA THR A 18 -2.50 -1.95 -8.06
C THR A 18 -1.34 -1.32 -7.28
N GLU A 19 -0.15 -1.33 -7.87
CA GLU A 19 1.02 -0.62 -7.37
C GLU A 19 1.21 0.71 -8.11
N THR A 20 1.66 1.73 -7.39
CA THR A 20 2.08 3.00 -8.01
C THR A 20 3.21 3.64 -7.21
N PRO A 21 4.38 3.90 -7.83
CA PRO A 21 4.78 3.50 -9.18
C PRO A 21 4.87 1.97 -9.39
N THR A 22 4.66 1.49 -10.62
CA THR A 22 4.77 0.07 -10.96
C THR A 22 6.22 -0.42 -11.07
N ASN A 23 6.47 -1.70 -10.86
CA ASN A 23 7.76 -2.34 -11.05
C ASN A 23 7.76 -3.14 -12.37
N PRO A 24 8.80 -3.05 -13.23
CA PRO A 24 10.01 -2.22 -13.15
C PRO A 24 9.88 -0.86 -13.85
N PHE A 25 8.77 -0.59 -14.55
CA PHE A 25 8.64 0.54 -15.47
C PHE A 25 8.22 1.86 -14.82
N LEU A 26 7.99 1.86 -13.50
CA LEU A 26 7.64 3.03 -12.68
C LEU A 26 6.45 3.83 -13.23
N ARG A 27 5.44 3.14 -13.77
CA ARG A 27 4.24 3.81 -14.23
C ARG A 27 3.45 4.30 -13.03
N CYS A 28 3.05 5.56 -13.05
CA CYS A 28 2.19 6.13 -12.03
C CYS A 28 0.73 6.07 -12.48
N ILE A 29 -0.16 5.88 -11.52
CA ILE A 29 -1.60 6.01 -11.73
C ILE A 29 -2.11 7.27 -11.01
N ASP A 30 -3.19 7.84 -11.54
CA ASP A 30 -3.95 8.85 -10.82
C ASP A 30 -4.84 8.15 -9.78
N ILE A 31 -4.35 8.07 -8.53
CA ILE A 31 -5.08 7.41 -7.42
C ILE A 31 -6.44 8.08 -7.21
N LYS A 32 -6.52 9.42 -7.35
CA LYS A 32 -7.77 10.14 -7.09
C LYS A 32 -8.82 9.77 -8.12
N LEU A 33 -8.48 9.86 -9.40
CA LEU A 33 -9.39 9.51 -10.48
C LEU A 33 -9.81 8.03 -10.42
N VAL A 34 -8.88 7.13 -10.12
CA VAL A 34 -9.17 5.70 -9.95
C VAL A 34 -10.13 5.47 -8.78
N SER A 35 -9.90 6.12 -7.64
CA SER A 35 -10.73 5.98 -6.45
C SER A 35 -12.16 6.44 -6.72
N GLU A 36 -12.32 7.60 -7.36
CA GLU A 36 -13.64 8.11 -7.76
C GLU A 36 -14.41 7.12 -8.66
N LEU A 37 -13.75 6.50 -9.64
CA LEU A 37 -14.38 5.53 -10.53
C LEU A 37 -14.77 4.22 -9.81
N CYS A 38 -13.88 3.71 -8.96
CA CYS A 38 -14.12 2.49 -8.20
C CYS A 38 -15.26 2.68 -7.19
N HIS A 39 -15.25 3.80 -6.45
CA HIS A 39 -16.27 4.10 -5.45
C HIS A 39 -17.66 4.30 -6.06
N GLN A 40 -17.77 4.86 -7.27
CA GLN A 40 -19.05 4.94 -8.01
C GLN A 40 -19.67 3.57 -8.27
N ASN A 41 -18.86 2.51 -8.36
CA ASN A 41 -19.28 1.14 -8.60
C ASN A 41 -19.25 0.27 -7.33
N GLY A 42 -19.03 0.87 -6.14
CA GLY A 42 -18.95 0.14 -4.87
C GLY A 42 -17.69 -0.71 -4.67
N ALA A 43 -16.67 -0.54 -5.53
CA ALA A 43 -15.40 -1.24 -5.40
C ALA A 43 -14.45 -0.50 -4.44
N LEU A 44 -13.75 -1.26 -3.59
CA LEU A 44 -12.66 -0.72 -2.77
C LEU A 44 -11.39 -0.50 -3.59
N VAL A 45 -10.52 0.39 -3.16
CA VAL A 45 -9.22 0.68 -3.77
C VAL A 45 -8.09 0.36 -2.80
N CYS A 46 -7.21 -0.56 -3.20
CA CYS A 46 -5.99 -0.90 -2.48
C CYS A 46 -4.76 -0.56 -3.31
N ILE A 47 -3.88 0.27 -2.74
CA ILE A 47 -2.65 0.72 -3.39
C ILE A 47 -1.43 0.08 -2.74
N ASP A 48 -0.60 -0.61 -3.51
CA ASP A 48 0.76 -0.93 -3.11
C ASP A 48 1.67 0.30 -3.33
N GLY A 49 2.00 0.96 -2.22
CA GLY A 49 2.86 2.14 -2.20
C GLY A 49 4.33 1.81 -1.93
N THR A 50 4.78 0.56 -2.13
CA THR A 50 6.13 0.11 -1.79
C THR A 50 7.23 0.99 -2.40
N PHE A 51 7.10 1.36 -3.67
CA PHE A 51 8.07 2.22 -4.36
C PHE A 51 7.94 3.69 -3.96
N ALA A 52 6.71 4.20 -3.83
CA ALA A 52 6.49 5.59 -3.47
C ALA A 52 6.97 5.89 -2.05
N THR A 53 6.78 4.95 -1.13
CA THR A 53 6.89 5.11 0.33
C THR A 53 5.82 6.09 0.89
N PRO A 54 5.46 5.97 2.18
CA PRO A 54 4.53 6.92 2.81
C PRO A 54 5.11 8.35 2.93
N VAL A 55 6.41 8.54 2.65
CA VAL A 55 7.06 9.86 2.64
C VAL A 55 6.70 10.64 1.38
N ASN A 56 6.73 10.01 0.20
CA ASN A 56 6.50 10.71 -1.07
C ASN A 56 5.03 10.70 -1.51
N GLN A 57 4.25 9.69 -1.11
CA GLN A 57 2.85 9.58 -1.51
C GLN A 57 1.97 9.08 -0.37
N LYS A 58 0.92 9.85 -0.08
CA LYS A 58 -0.11 9.49 0.91
C LYS A 58 -1.35 8.98 0.18
N ALA A 59 -1.32 7.72 -0.27
CA ALA A 59 -2.40 7.11 -1.07
C ALA A 59 -3.79 7.24 -0.41
N LEU A 60 -3.88 7.06 0.92
CA LEU A 60 -5.12 7.24 1.67
C LEU A 60 -5.69 8.67 1.55
N THR A 61 -4.84 9.69 1.53
CA THR A 61 -5.26 11.09 1.32
C THR A 61 -5.71 11.36 -0.11
N LEU A 62 -5.31 10.51 -1.06
CA LEU A 62 -5.69 10.61 -2.47
C LEU A 62 -6.95 9.79 -2.80
N GLY A 63 -7.58 9.13 -1.82
CA GLY A 63 -8.84 8.42 -1.99
C GLY A 63 -8.76 6.89 -1.92
N ALA A 64 -7.56 6.30 -1.80
CA ALA A 64 -7.45 4.86 -1.60
C ALA A 64 -8.02 4.44 -0.23
N ASP A 65 -8.69 3.29 -0.17
CA ASP A 65 -9.24 2.74 1.05
C ASP A 65 -8.18 2.01 1.89
N ILE A 66 -7.27 1.32 1.19
CA ILE A 66 -6.18 0.56 1.81
C ILE A 66 -4.87 0.92 1.11
N VAL A 67 -3.80 1.06 1.89
CA VAL A 67 -2.43 1.09 1.38
C VAL A 67 -1.65 -0.09 1.95
N VAL A 68 -0.95 -0.81 1.08
CA VAL A 68 -0.01 -1.86 1.47
C VAL A 68 1.41 -1.43 1.14
N ASN A 69 2.36 -1.87 1.96
CA ASN A 69 3.78 -1.67 1.70
C ASN A 69 4.55 -2.93 2.07
N SER A 70 5.49 -3.32 1.20
CA SER A 70 6.57 -4.21 1.59
C SER A 70 7.54 -3.46 2.52
N GLY A 71 7.44 -3.77 3.81
CA GLY A 71 8.32 -3.22 4.82
C GLY A 71 9.79 -3.58 4.60
N THR A 72 10.04 -4.73 3.96
CA THR A 72 11.35 -5.24 3.52
C THR A 72 12.15 -4.24 2.68
N LYS A 73 11.48 -3.32 1.97
CA LYS A 73 12.12 -2.37 1.05
C LYS A 73 12.52 -1.09 1.78
N PHE A 74 11.94 0.05 1.41
CA PHE A 74 12.34 1.35 1.93
C PHE A 74 12.07 1.54 3.42
N ILE A 75 11.01 0.93 3.98
CA ILE A 75 10.62 1.11 5.39
C ILE A 75 11.75 0.64 6.31
N VAL A 76 12.17 -0.63 6.22
CA VAL A 76 13.36 -1.13 6.93
C VAL A 76 14.61 -0.48 6.36
N GLY A 77 14.84 -0.59 5.05
CA GLY A 77 15.91 0.11 4.33
C GLY A 77 17.34 -0.40 4.57
N HIS A 78 17.51 -1.53 5.26
CA HIS A 78 18.81 -2.10 5.66
C HIS A 78 19.06 -3.53 5.14
N ASN A 79 18.15 -4.07 4.30
CA ASN A 79 18.26 -5.40 3.68
C ASN A 79 18.42 -6.57 4.68
N ASP A 80 17.95 -6.40 5.92
CA ASP A 80 18.18 -7.32 7.04
C ASP A 80 16.87 -7.89 7.65
N VAL A 81 15.71 -7.41 7.22
CA VAL A 81 14.40 -7.84 7.76
C VAL A 81 13.34 -7.92 6.66
N ILE A 82 12.51 -8.96 6.71
CA ILE A 82 11.30 -9.09 5.90
C ILE A 82 10.09 -8.64 6.75
N SER A 83 9.28 -7.74 6.21
CA SER A 83 8.05 -7.27 6.86
C SER A 83 7.03 -6.76 5.85
N GLY A 84 5.76 -6.71 6.26
CA GLY A 84 4.65 -6.12 5.51
C GLY A 84 3.90 -5.11 6.37
N CYS A 85 3.28 -4.13 5.73
CA CYS A 85 2.41 -3.15 6.36
C CYS A 85 1.10 -3.03 5.57
N VAL A 86 -0.01 -2.90 6.28
CA VAL A 86 -1.33 -2.59 5.74
C VAL A 86 -1.90 -1.45 6.58
N SER A 87 -2.32 -0.37 5.95
CA SER A 87 -2.90 0.80 6.61
C SER A 87 -4.20 1.22 5.92
N GLY A 88 -5.18 1.69 6.69
CA GLY A 88 -6.53 2.01 6.23
C GLY A 88 -7.44 2.34 7.40
N PRO A 89 -8.75 2.56 7.17
CA PRO A 89 -9.71 2.81 8.23
C PRO A 89 -9.88 1.59 9.14
N GLU A 90 -10.27 1.83 10.39
CA GLU A 90 -10.38 0.79 11.42
C GLU A 90 -11.27 -0.38 10.99
N GLU A 91 -12.42 -0.10 10.36
CA GLU A 91 -13.36 -1.13 9.90
C GLU A 91 -12.69 -2.16 8.99
N LEU A 92 -11.93 -1.71 7.99
CA LEU A 92 -11.21 -2.58 7.05
C LEU A 92 -10.03 -3.28 7.73
N ILE A 93 -9.26 -2.56 8.55
CA ILE A 93 -8.08 -3.11 9.23
C ILE A 93 -8.48 -4.18 10.27
N VAL A 94 -9.62 -4.03 10.93
CA VAL A 94 -10.16 -5.05 11.84
C VAL A 94 -10.50 -6.33 11.09
N GLN A 95 -11.08 -6.24 9.89
CA GLN A 95 -11.33 -7.41 9.05
C GLN A 95 -10.03 -8.12 8.64
N VAL A 96 -9.03 -7.34 8.18
CA VAL A 96 -7.69 -7.86 7.86
C VAL A 96 -7.04 -8.53 9.09
N ARG A 97 -7.16 -7.91 10.27
CA ARG A 97 -6.62 -8.44 11.53
C ARG A 97 -7.28 -9.75 11.95
N LYS A 98 -8.60 -9.88 11.80
CA LYS A 98 -9.32 -11.13 12.07
C LYS A 98 -8.79 -12.27 11.19
N PHE A 99 -8.62 -12.00 9.90
CA PHE A 99 -8.03 -12.96 8.97
C PHE A 99 -6.56 -13.28 9.33
N HIS A 100 -5.78 -12.27 9.71
CA HIS A 100 -4.39 -12.42 10.13
C HIS A 100 -4.22 -13.33 11.36
N HIS A 101 -5.08 -13.19 12.37
CA HIS A 101 -5.07 -14.05 13.57
C HIS A 101 -5.31 -15.53 13.24
N LEU A 102 -6.13 -15.83 12.21
CA LEU A 102 -6.41 -17.20 11.79
C LEU A 102 -5.26 -17.82 10.99
N ASN A 103 -4.58 -17.01 10.16
CA ASN A 103 -3.50 -17.50 9.30
C ASN A 103 -2.12 -17.50 9.97
N GLY A 104 -1.93 -16.76 11.07
CA GLY A 104 -0.71 -16.82 11.87
C GLY A 104 0.54 -16.20 11.23
N GLY A 105 0.39 -15.41 10.16
CA GLY A 105 1.50 -14.68 9.50
C GLY A 105 2.01 -13.49 10.32
N VAL A 106 2.30 -13.69 11.61
CA VAL A 106 2.70 -12.64 12.56
C VAL A 106 4.16 -12.22 12.36
N LEU A 107 4.45 -10.95 12.63
CA LEU A 107 5.81 -10.42 12.61
C LEU A 107 6.53 -10.78 13.91
N ASP A 108 7.74 -11.31 13.81
CA ASP A 108 8.61 -11.54 14.96
C ASP A 108 8.89 -10.21 15.72
N PRO A 109 8.86 -10.19 17.07
CA PRO A 109 9.08 -8.96 17.84
C PRO A 109 10.45 -8.31 17.60
N HIS A 110 11.50 -9.09 17.36
CA HIS A 110 12.82 -8.53 17.02
C HIS A 110 12.81 -7.92 15.61
N ALA A 111 12.16 -8.56 14.64
CA ALA A 111 11.90 -7.99 13.33
C ALA A 111 11.11 -6.66 13.42
N ALA A 112 10.10 -6.60 14.30
CA ALA A 112 9.36 -5.36 14.56
C ALA A 112 10.24 -4.24 15.13
N TYR A 113 11.13 -4.55 16.07
CA TYR A 113 12.12 -3.60 16.60
C TYR A 113 13.05 -3.07 15.49
N MET A 114 13.51 -3.95 14.61
CA MET A 114 14.38 -3.59 13.49
C MET A 114 13.66 -2.71 12.46
N VAL A 115 12.38 -2.95 12.20
CA VAL A 115 11.52 -2.03 11.43
C VAL A 115 11.48 -0.65 12.09
N LEU A 116 11.20 -0.57 13.39
CA LEU A 116 11.18 0.69 14.15
C LEU A 116 12.53 1.43 14.08
N ARG A 117 13.65 0.69 14.20
CA ARG A 117 15.01 1.24 14.01
C ARG A 117 15.17 1.84 12.61
N GLY A 118 14.77 1.12 11.56
CA GLY A 118 14.87 1.58 10.18
C GLY A 118 14.04 2.84 9.90
N MET A 119 12.85 2.95 10.51
CA MET A 119 11.94 4.07 10.30
C MET A 119 12.46 5.42 10.83
N LYS A 120 13.30 5.44 11.87
CA LYS A 120 13.83 6.69 12.45
C LYS A 120 14.54 7.57 11.43
N MET A 121 15.22 6.96 10.47
CA MET A 121 15.96 7.65 9.40
C MET A 121 15.25 7.56 8.05
N LEU A 122 14.00 7.10 7.99
CA LEU A 122 13.29 6.88 6.73
C LEU A 122 13.25 8.14 5.87
N HIS A 123 12.86 9.27 6.45
CA HIS A 123 12.78 10.57 5.76
C HIS A 123 14.13 10.98 5.14
N LEU A 124 15.23 10.87 5.89
CA LEU A 124 16.58 11.18 5.39
C LEU A 124 17.04 10.22 4.30
N ARG A 125 16.77 8.91 4.47
CA ARG A 125 17.14 7.89 3.48
C ARG A 125 16.36 8.03 2.18
N VAL A 126 15.08 8.37 2.27
CA VAL A 126 14.24 8.63 1.09
C VAL A 126 14.71 9.91 0.41
N GLN A 127 14.91 11.00 1.16
CA GLN A 127 15.41 12.26 0.60
C GLN A 127 16.74 12.11 -0.15
N TYR A 128 17.69 11.35 0.40
CA TYR A 128 18.98 11.07 -0.28
C TYR A 128 18.82 10.25 -1.57
N ARG A 129 17.78 9.41 -1.67
CA ARG A 129 17.51 8.54 -2.82
C ARG A 129 16.60 9.17 -3.87
N ILE A 130 16.02 10.35 -3.59
CA ILE A 130 15.35 11.17 -4.59
C ILE A 130 16.46 11.89 -5.37
N VAL A 131 16.95 11.23 -6.42
CA VAL A 131 17.71 11.84 -7.52
C VAL A 131 16.98 11.48 -8.81
#